data_AF-A0AAN8KLV0-F1
#
_entry.id   AF-A0AAN8KLV0-F1
#
_cell.length_a   1.000
_cell.length_b   1.000
_cell.length_c   1.000
_cell.angle_alpha   90.00
_cell.angle_beta   90.00
_cell.angle_gamma   90.00
#
_symmetry.space_group_name_H-M   'P 1'
#
loop_
_entity.id
_entity.type
_entity.pdbx_description
1 polymer ?
#
loop_
_entity_poly.entity_id
_entity_poly.type
_entity_poly.pdbx_seq_one_letter_code
_entity_poly.pdbx_strand_id
1 'polypeptide(L)'
;MIVEHSLTKPRYEDYFSKEATNFVTFTPGFRDVFTCDRFLAIWKFIHIVDEENEDIDKSDKIYKVRYMLDDLLKKFQKYWNPKQYLSLDEGMIPAKNRCFIKQYIKIKQIKWGIKSFLLCESESGYLMNAEIYTEKNEGFYSADLGSTGSVVVRLCSGFELNKKKHIIVMDRFYTSTKLFEYMYREMEMHAVGTTIMNRKFFPDELKETKRHKKTMNRGD
;
A
#
# COMPACT_ATOMS: atom_id res chain seq x y z
N MET A 1 20.09 2.39 2.64
CA MET A 1 20.90 1.67 3.65
C MET A 1 20.22 0.35 3.93
N ILE A 2 20.64 -0.72 3.26
CA ILE A 2 19.95 -2.03 3.25
C ILE A 2 20.14 -2.80 4.58
N VAL A 3 21.17 -2.45 5.35
CA VAL A 3 21.56 -3.14 6.59
C VAL A 3 20.54 -3.00 7.72
N GLU A 4 19.81 -1.88 7.77
CA GLU A 4 18.78 -1.64 8.81
C GLU A 4 17.64 -2.67 8.76
N HIS A 5 17.38 -3.27 7.60
CA HIS A 5 16.28 -4.21 7.48
C HIS A 5 16.57 -5.58 8.12
N SER A 6 17.85 -5.91 8.35
CA SER A 6 18.28 -7.17 8.97
C SER A 6 18.60 -7.05 10.46
N LEU A 7 18.81 -5.83 10.97
CA LEU A 7 19.17 -5.56 12.35
C LEU A 7 18.49 -4.27 12.81
N THR A 8 17.47 -4.36 13.67
CA THR A 8 16.77 -3.19 14.21
C THR A 8 17.29 -2.85 15.60
N LYS A 9 17.92 -1.68 15.75
CA LYS A 9 18.30 -1.13 17.06
C LYS A 9 17.30 -0.08 17.57
N PRO A 10 17.20 0.12 18.90
CA PRO A 10 16.25 1.07 19.48
C PRO A 10 16.50 2.52 19.06
N ARG A 11 17.77 2.91 18.87
CA ARG A 11 18.18 4.27 18.48
C ARG A 11 19.17 4.23 17.32
N TYR A 12 19.21 5.30 16.54
CA TYR A 12 20.12 5.39 15.39
C TYR A 12 21.59 5.46 15.82
N GLU A 13 21.87 6.10 16.96
CA GLU A 13 23.20 6.24 17.55
C GLU A 13 23.82 4.87 17.89
N ASP A 14 22.98 3.90 18.23
CA ASP A 14 23.43 2.56 18.62
C ASP A 14 24.08 1.81 17.44
N TYR A 15 23.74 2.16 16.19
CA TYR A 15 24.43 1.62 15.00
C TYR A 15 25.87 2.13 14.87
N PHE A 16 26.21 3.22 15.54
CA PHE A 16 27.55 3.82 15.57
C PHE A 16 28.26 3.58 16.90
N SER A 17 27.91 2.56 17.68
CA SER A 17 28.63 2.25 18.91
C SER A 17 30.13 2.00 18.66
N LYS A 18 30.99 2.52 19.53
CA LYS A 18 32.46 2.34 19.51
C LYS A 18 32.89 0.98 20.05
N GLU A 19 32.07 0.40 20.90
CA GLU A 19 32.48 -0.70 21.76
C GLU A 19 32.39 -2.03 21.01
N ALA A 20 33.47 -2.37 20.32
CA ALA A 20 33.71 -3.72 19.79
C ALA A 20 33.84 -4.77 20.92
N THR A 21 33.91 -4.36 22.19
CA THR A 21 33.98 -5.25 23.37
C THR A 21 32.68 -5.99 23.65
N ASN A 22 31.55 -5.53 23.11
CA ASN A 22 30.28 -6.23 23.21
C ASN A 22 29.85 -6.67 21.81
N PHE A 23 30.30 -7.87 21.40
CA PHE A 23 30.04 -8.44 20.06
C PHE A 23 28.55 -8.40 19.68
N VAL A 24 27.67 -8.39 20.68
CA VAL A 24 26.21 -8.33 20.55
C VAL A 24 25.72 -6.98 19.98
N THR A 25 26.38 -5.87 20.31
CA THR A 25 25.93 -4.52 19.93
C THR A 25 26.82 -3.86 18.88
N PHE A 26 27.90 -4.50 18.46
CA PHE A 26 28.73 -4.00 17.36
C PHE A 26 27.99 -4.10 16.02
N THR A 27 28.07 -3.05 15.19
CA THR A 27 27.54 -3.09 13.82
C THR A 27 28.60 -2.60 12.84
N PRO A 28 29.22 -3.52 12.08
CA PRO A 28 30.27 -3.14 11.14
C PRO A 28 29.72 -2.27 9.99
N GLY A 29 30.58 -1.45 9.38
CA GLY A 29 30.28 -0.73 8.15
C GLY A 29 29.66 0.66 8.32
N PHE A 30 28.83 0.92 9.34
CA PHE A 30 28.15 2.22 9.46
C PHE A 30 29.12 3.40 9.61
N ARG A 31 30.16 3.20 10.41
CA ARG A 31 31.18 4.21 10.69
C ARG A 31 32.18 4.41 9.55
N ASP A 32 32.29 3.42 8.68
CA ASP A 32 33.20 3.46 7.54
C ASP A 32 32.62 4.35 6.42
N VAL A 33 31.31 4.63 6.45
CA VAL A 33 30.62 5.48 5.46
C VAL A 33 30.44 6.92 5.94
N PHE A 34 29.95 7.15 7.16
CA PHE A 34 29.80 8.48 7.75
C PHE A 34 29.85 8.47 9.27
N THR A 35 30.16 9.62 9.89
CA THR A 35 30.07 9.79 11.34
C THR A 35 28.60 9.80 11.80
N CYS A 36 28.36 9.44 13.07
CA CYS A 36 27.02 9.48 13.67
C CYS A 36 26.38 10.87 13.54
N ASP A 37 27.14 11.94 13.84
CA ASP A 37 26.64 13.31 13.74
C ASP A 37 26.27 13.70 12.30
N ARG A 38 27.07 13.26 11.32
CA ARG A 38 26.77 13.51 9.91
C ARG A 38 25.49 12.78 9.47
N PHE A 39 25.32 11.53 9.90
CA PHE A 39 24.08 10.78 9.64
C PHE A 39 22.85 11.49 10.21
N LEU A 40 22.89 11.83 11.50
CA LEU A 40 21.77 12.48 12.18
C LEU A 40 21.45 13.85 11.57
N ALA A 41 22.47 14.61 11.17
CA ALA A 41 22.28 15.87 10.46
C ALA A 41 21.57 15.65 9.12
N ILE A 42 22.05 14.73 8.28
CA ILE A 42 21.39 14.40 7.01
C ILE A 42 19.96 13.96 7.27
N TRP A 43 19.75 12.96 8.14
CA TRP A 43 18.44 12.38 8.47
C TRP A 43 17.42 13.43 8.93
N LYS A 44 17.86 14.39 9.75
CA LYS A 44 17.00 15.47 10.25
C LYS A 44 16.56 16.46 9.17
N PHE A 45 17.40 16.67 8.15
CA PHE A 45 17.19 17.69 7.11
C PHE A 45 16.94 17.08 5.71
N ILE A 46 16.52 15.81 5.62
CA ILE A 46 16.08 15.25 4.34
C ILE A 46 14.74 15.90 3.96
N HIS A 47 14.75 16.64 2.85
CA HIS A 47 13.58 17.20 2.21
C HIS A 47 13.55 16.77 0.75
N ILE A 48 12.39 16.30 0.29
CA ILE A 48 12.18 15.78 -1.07
C ILE A 48 11.58 16.87 -1.98
N VAL A 49 10.97 17.87 -1.37
CA VAL A 49 10.16 18.88 -2.03
C VAL A 49 10.74 20.25 -1.72
N ASP A 50 10.81 21.07 -2.76
CA ASP A 50 11.12 22.48 -2.66
C ASP A 50 9.87 23.25 -2.22
N GLU A 51 9.85 23.74 -0.98
CA GLU A 51 8.66 24.41 -0.40
C GLU A 51 8.41 25.81 -1.00
N GLU A 52 9.38 26.36 -1.74
CA GLU A 52 9.30 27.63 -2.45
C GLU A 52 8.66 27.50 -3.84
N ASN A 53 8.54 26.28 -4.36
CA ASN A 53 7.89 26.04 -5.64
C ASN A 53 6.36 26.28 -5.54
N GLU A 54 5.88 27.28 -6.28
CA GLU A 54 4.47 27.71 -6.31
C GLU A 54 3.54 26.70 -7.00
N ASP A 55 4.06 25.83 -7.88
CA ASP A 55 3.28 24.83 -8.62
C ASP A 55 2.85 23.64 -7.74
N ILE A 56 3.37 23.54 -6.51
CA ILE A 56 3.03 22.44 -5.61
C ILE A 56 1.64 22.66 -5.04
N ASP A 57 0.77 21.69 -5.29
CA ASP A 57 -0.52 21.64 -4.62
C ASP A 57 -0.36 21.27 -3.13
N LYS A 58 -0.39 22.30 -2.27
CA LYS A 58 -0.35 22.14 -0.81
C LYS A 58 -1.68 21.63 -0.23
N SER A 59 -2.72 21.48 -1.06
CA SER A 59 -3.99 20.87 -0.66
C SER A 59 -3.89 19.33 -0.53
N ASP A 60 -2.99 18.70 -1.30
CA ASP A 60 -2.62 17.30 -1.14
C ASP A 60 -1.93 17.06 0.21
N LYS A 61 -2.57 16.27 1.09
CA LYS A 61 -2.06 15.96 2.43
C LYS A 61 -0.70 15.25 2.41
N ILE A 62 -0.28 14.68 1.28
CA ILE A 62 1.03 14.02 1.13
C ILE A 62 1.95 14.70 0.10
N TYR A 63 1.72 15.98 -0.23
CA TYR A 63 2.50 16.71 -1.22
C TYR A 63 4.03 16.57 -1.01
N LYS A 64 4.48 16.54 0.25
CA LYS A 64 5.91 16.39 0.65
C LYS A 64 6.60 15.12 0.14
N VAL A 65 5.83 14.09 -0.19
CA VAL A 65 6.35 12.80 -0.71
C VAL A 65 5.72 12.42 -2.04
N ARG A 66 4.69 13.14 -2.50
CA ARG A 66 3.90 12.82 -3.69
C ARG A 66 4.77 12.61 -4.92
N TYR A 67 5.65 13.55 -5.22
CA TYR A 67 6.52 13.48 -6.39
C TYR A 67 7.38 12.20 -6.41
N MET A 68 8.04 11.90 -5.29
CA MET A 68 8.86 10.69 -5.18
C MET A 68 8.01 9.42 -5.28
N LEU A 69 6.85 9.39 -4.61
CA LEU A 69 5.94 8.25 -4.67
C LEU A 69 5.48 7.99 -6.10
N ASP A 70 5.02 9.02 -6.82
CA ASP A 70 4.54 8.88 -8.18
C ASP A 70 5.65 8.46 -9.16
N ASP A 71 6.87 8.99 -9.00
CA ASP A 71 8.04 8.57 -9.80
C ASP A 71 8.43 7.11 -9.54
N LEU A 72 8.45 6.68 -8.27
CA LEU A 72 8.72 5.30 -7.90
C LEU A 72 7.65 4.35 -8.44
N LEU A 73 6.37 4.70 -8.26
CA LEU A 73 5.26 3.90 -8.77
C LEU A 73 5.40 3.75 -10.27
N LYS A 74 5.57 4.83 -11.05
CA LYS A 74 5.81 4.80 -12.50
C LYS A 74 6.93 3.84 -12.89
N LYS A 75 8.05 3.84 -12.15
CA LYS A 75 9.17 2.91 -12.39
C LYS A 75 8.79 1.46 -12.09
N PHE A 76 8.06 1.20 -11.01
CA PHE A 76 7.59 -0.15 -10.69
C PHE A 76 6.69 -0.71 -11.80
N GLN A 77 5.81 0.14 -12.36
CA GLN A 77 4.95 -0.22 -13.50
C GLN A 77 5.75 -0.51 -14.77
N LYS A 78 6.76 0.32 -15.04
CA LYS A 78 7.54 0.28 -16.29
C LYS A 78 8.46 -0.94 -16.37
N TYR A 79 9.09 -1.30 -15.26
CA TYR A 79 10.16 -2.30 -15.25
C TYR A 79 9.70 -3.71 -14.84
N TRP A 80 8.43 -3.89 -14.48
CA TRP A 80 7.87 -5.19 -14.16
C TRP A 80 6.66 -5.50 -15.04
N ASN A 81 6.72 -6.62 -15.77
CA ASN A 81 5.54 -7.17 -16.43
C ASN A 81 4.95 -8.27 -15.53
N PRO A 82 3.80 -8.02 -14.86
CA PRO A 82 3.25 -9.00 -13.96
C PRO A 82 2.67 -10.20 -14.69
N LYS A 83 2.55 -11.31 -13.96
CA LYS A 83 1.76 -12.48 -14.34
C LYS A 83 0.26 -12.17 -14.32
N GLN A 84 -0.56 -13.17 -14.64
CA GLN A 84 -2.00 -13.00 -14.82
C GLN A 84 -2.72 -12.49 -13.56
N TYR A 85 -2.34 -13.00 -12.38
CA TYR A 85 -3.02 -12.70 -11.13
C TYR A 85 -2.38 -11.53 -10.40
N LEU A 86 -3.22 -10.57 -10.01
CA LEU A 86 -2.85 -9.42 -9.20
C LEU A 86 -3.66 -9.45 -7.91
N SER A 87 -3.04 -9.10 -6.79
CA SER A 87 -3.67 -9.01 -5.48
C SER A 87 -3.89 -7.55 -5.09
N LEU A 88 -5.09 -7.24 -4.60
CA LEU A 88 -5.44 -5.94 -4.06
C LEU A 88 -5.85 -6.05 -2.60
N ASP A 89 -5.11 -5.36 -1.72
CA ASP A 89 -5.32 -5.37 -0.26
C ASP A 89 -4.80 -4.07 0.37
N GLU A 90 -4.99 -3.91 1.68
CA GLU A 90 -4.52 -2.78 2.46
C GLU A 90 -3.26 -3.05 3.27
N GLY A 91 -2.29 -2.17 3.08
CA GLY A 91 -1.09 -2.03 3.90
C GLY A 91 -1.28 -1.04 5.05
N MET A 92 -0.45 -1.22 6.09
CA MET A 92 -0.30 -0.26 7.18
C MET A 92 1.16 0.07 7.38
N ILE A 93 1.53 1.32 7.13
CA ILE A 93 2.88 1.84 7.40
C ILE A 93 2.92 2.31 8.86
N PRO A 94 3.78 1.74 9.73
CA PRO A 94 3.88 2.17 11.12
C PRO A 94 4.17 3.66 11.24
N ALA A 95 3.34 4.37 12.01
CA ALA A 95 3.54 5.80 12.26
C ALA A 95 3.42 6.09 13.75
N LYS A 96 4.56 6.37 14.40
CA LYS A 96 4.60 6.77 15.82
C LYS A 96 4.29 8.26 16.01
N ASN A 97 4.66 9.08 15.02
CA ASN A 97 4.58 10.53 15.10
C ASN A 97 3.13 11.05 14.97
N ARG A 98 2.93 12.33 15.33
CA ARG A 98 1.68 13.04 15.04
C ARG A 98 1.65 13.32 13.54
N CYS A 99 0.66 12.75 12.86
CA CYS A 99 0.46 12.90 11.42
C CYS A 99 -1.05 12.90 11.16
N PHE A 100 -1.52 13.82 10.32
CA PHE A 100 -2.95 14.04 10.07
C PHE A 100 -3.63 12.87 9.36
N ILE A 101 -2.88 12.08 8.59
CA ILE A 101 -3.41 10.91 7.83
C ILE A 101 -3.26 9.59 8.60
N LYS A 102 -2.83 9.65 9.87
CA LYS A 102 -2.66 8.46 10.70
C LYS A 102 -4.04 7.88 11.06
N GLN A 103 -4.22 6.59 10.78
CA GLN A 103 -5.44 5.84 11.04
C GLN A 103 -5.23 4.84 12.17
N TYR A 104 -6.32 4.54 12.89
CA TYR A 104 -6.38 3.44 13.85
C TYR A 104 -7.23 2.28 13.30
N ILE A 105 -6.63 1.10 13.14
CA ILE A 105 -7.32 -0.10 12.67
C ILE A 105 -7.15 -1.22 13.70
N LYS A 106 -8.20 -1.45 14.50
CA LYS A 106 -8.18 -2.36 15.67
C LYS A 106 -7.71 -3.79 15.34
N ILE A 107 -8.04 -4.29 14.15
CA ILE A 107 -7.83 -5.69 13.75
C ILE A 107 -6.42 -5.94 13.17
N LYS A 108 -5.71 -4.90 12.69
CA LYS A 108 -4.38 -5.06 12.11
C LYS A 108 -3.32 -5.14 13.21
N GLN A 109 -2.22 -5.85 12.95
CA GLN A 109 -1.08 -5.97 13.88
C GLN A 109 -0.49 -4.58 14.20
N ILE A 110 -0.26 -3.78 13.16
CA ILE A 110 0.08 -2.36 13.28
C ILE A 110 -1.24 -1.58 13.38
N LYS A 111 -1.65 -1.28 14.61
CA LYS A 111 -2.93 -0.61 14.86
C LYS A 111 -2.92 0.87 14.49
N TRP A 112 -1.80 1.56 14.74
CA TRP A 112 -1.62 2.98 14.45
C TRP A 112 -0.62 3.16 13.32
N GLY A 113 -1.08 3.71 12.19
CA GLY A 113 -0.23 3.87 11.02
C GLY A 113 -0.90 4.61 9.89
N ILE A 114 -0.18 4.76 8.78
CA ILE A 114 -0.72 5.33 7.55
C ILE A 114 -1.28 4.16 6.73
N LYS A 115 -2.58 4.24 6.42
CA LYS A 115 -3.26 3.24 5.59
C LYS A 115 -2.88 3.46 4.12
N SER A 116 -2.54 2.40 3.43
CA SER A 116 -2.34 2.38 1.97
C SER A 116 -3.15 1.27 1.32
N PHE A 117 -3.60 1.51 0.10
CA PHE A 117 -4.14 0.49 -0.78
C PHE A 117 -3.01 0.05 -1.72
N LEU A 118 -2.83 -1.25 -1.88
CA LEU A 118 -1.71 -1.83 -2.62
C LEU A 118 -2.26 -2.74 -3.72
N LEU A 119 -1.67 -2.64 -4.90
CA LEU A 119 -1.86 -3.58 -6.00
C LEU A 119 -0.53 -4.28 -6.25
N CYS A 120 -0.48 -5.58 -6.02
CA CYS A 120 0.73 -6.38 -6.16
C CYS A 120 0.54 -7.53 -7.15
N GLU A 121 1.62 -8.01 -7.76
CA GLU A 121 1.59 -9.31 -8.43
C GLU A 121 1.43 -10.43 -7.39
N SER A 122 0.48 -11.35 -7.59
CA SER A 122 0.14 -12.36 -6.59
C SER A 122 1.25 -13.38 -6.32
N GLU A 123 2.12 -13.66 -7.29
CA GLU A 123 3.12 -14.72 -7.15
C GLU A 123 4.41 -14.23 -6.47
N SER A 124 4.97 -13.10 -6.94
CA SER A 124 6.19 -12.53 -6.35
C SER A 124 5.94 -11.60 -5.16
N GLY A 125 4.71 -11.09 -4.99
CA GLY A 125 4.42 -10.00 -4.07
C GLY A 125 4.95 -8.63 -4.53
N TYR A 126 5.41 -8.52 -5.79
CA TYR A 126 5.93 -7.27 -6.34
C TYR A 126 4.85 -6.19 -6.37
N LEU A 127 5.18 -5.01 -5.83
CA LEU A 127 4.27 -3.86 -5.79
C LEU A 127 4.15 -3.22 -7.17
N MET A 128 2.98 -3.30 -7.78
CA MET A 128 2.66 -2.63 -9.04
C MET A 128 2.22 -1.20 -8.81
N ASN A 129 1.18 -1.00 -7.98
CA ASN A 129 0.64 0.31 -7.64
C ASN A 129 0.39 0.47 -6.14
N ALA A 130 0.32 1.72 -5.69
CA ALA A 130 -0.19 2.04 -4.37
C ALA A 130 -0.93 3.38 -4.35
N GLU A 131 -1.88 3.50 -3.43
CA GLU A 131 -2.54 4.76 -3.11
C GLU A 131 -2.55 4.96 -1.58
N ILE A 132 -2.07 6.11 -1.11
CA ILE A 132 -2.13 6.47 0.31
C ILE A 132 -3.52 7.02 0.63
N TYR A 133 -4.13 6.52 1.71
CA TYR A 133 -5.43 7.01 2.14
C TYR A 133 -5.31 8.38 2.82
N THR A 134 -5.93 9.40 2.23
CA THR A 134 -5.90 10.80 2.70
C THR A 134 -7.27 11.35 3.10
N GLU A 135 -8.29 10.50 3.21
CA GLU A 135 -9.73 10.81 3.44
C GLU A 135 -10.41 11.59 2.30
N LYS A 136 -9.69 12.53 1.69
CA LYS A 136 -10.02 13.13 0.39
C LYS A 136 -9.09 12.51 -0.64
N ASN A 137 -9.66 11.77 -1.59
CA ASN A 137 -8.89 11.21 -2.69
C ASN A 137 -9.30 11.98 -3.94
N GLU A 138 -8.33 12.66 -4.54
CA GLU A 138 -8.49 13.32 -5.82
C GLU A 138 -8.28 12.27 -6.94
N GLY A 139 -9.04 12.39 -8.03
CA GLY A 139 -9.04 11.44 -9.14
C GLY A 139 -10.41 10.82 -9.41
N PHE A 140 -10.42 9.70 -10.16
CA PHE A 140 -11.67 9.05 -10.56
C PHE A 140 -12.53 8.70 -9.35
N TYR A 141 -13.76 9.20 -9.35
CA TYR A 141 -14.80 8.84 -8.41
C TYR A 141 -16.08 8.57 -9.17
N SER A 142 -16.69 7.42 -8.88
CA SER A 142 -18.02 7.09 -9.38
C SER A 142 -18.94 6.81 -8.20
N ALA A 143 -20.03 7.57 -8.10
CA ALA A 143 -21.07 7.33 -7.09
C ALA A 143 -21.68 5.93 -7.23
N ASP A 144 -21.71 5.38 -8.45
CA ASP A 144 -22.20 4.04 -8.72
C ASP A 144 -21.29 2.93 -8.18
N LEU A 145 -19.97 3.15 -8.22
CA LEU A 145 -18.98 2.20 -7.72
C LEU A 145 -18.66 2.41 -6.24
N GLY A 146 -18.98 3.59 -5.71
CA GLY A 146 -18.64 4.01 -4.36
C GLY A 146 -17.13 4.26 -4.17
N SER A 147 -16.75 4.62 -2.95
CA SER A 147 -15.36 4.97 -2.63
C SER A 147 -14.38 3.81 -2.83
N THR A 148 -14.73 2.61 -2.38
CA THR A 148 -13.86 1.42 -2.50
C THR A 148 -13.72 0.95 -3.94
N GLY A 149 -14.81 0.93 -4.71
CA GLY A 149 -14.75 0.60 -6.13
C GLY A 149 -13.94 1.63 -6.93
N SER A 150 -14.07 2.91 -6.59
CA SER A 150 -13.28 3.97 -7.23
C SER A 150 -11.78 3.83 -6.95
N VAL A 151 -11.37 3.39 -5.76
CA VAL A 151 -9.96 3.05 -5.45
C VAL A 151 -9.47 1.91 -6.34
N VAL A 152 -10.26 0.84 -6.51
CA VAL A 152 -9.89 -0.30 -7.38
C VAL A 152 -9.66 0.17 -8.80
N VAL A 153 -10.56 0.98 -9.34
CA VAL A 153 -10.42 1.55 -10.68
C VAL A 153 -9.14 2.38 -10.78
N ARG A 154 -8.91 3.35 -9.88
CA ARG A 154 -7.68 4.18 -9.91
C ARG A 154 -6.40 3.35 -9.85
N LEU A 155 -6.37 2.33 -8.99
CA LEU A 155 -5.20 1.45 -8.88
C LEU A 155 -4.95 0.65 -10.17
N CYS A 156 -6.01 0.24 -10.87
CA CYS A 156 -5.92 -0.58 -12.08
C CYS A 156 -5.77 0.26 -13.37
N SER A 157 -6.26 1.51 -13.38
CA SER A 157 -6.22 2.40 -14.55
C SER A 157 -4.83 2.96 -14.86
N GLY A 158 -3.88 2.92 -13.91
CA GLY A 158 -2.58 3.57 -14.05
C GLY A 158 -1.62 2.92 -15.07
N PHE A 159 -1.94 1.75 -15.63
CA PHE A 159 -0.96 0.88 -16.29
C PHE A 159 -1.44 0.39 -17.65
N GLU A 160 -0.50 0.10 -18.56
CA GLU A 160 -0.76 -0.67 -19.78
C GLU A 160 -1.04 -2.18 -19.52
N LEU A 161 -1.72 -2.52 -18.40
CA LEU A 161 -2.19 -3.87 -18.10
C LEU A 161 -3.28 -4.33 -19.09
N ASN A 162 -3.86 -3.40 -19.84
CA ASN A 162 -4.97 -3.60 -20.78
C ASN A 162 -4.68 -4.54 -21.97
N LYS A 163 -3.49 -5.17 -22.04
CA LYS A 163 -3.15 -6.09 -23.14
C LYS A 163 -3.26 -7.59 -22.75
N LYS A 164 -3.49 -7.93 -21.47
CA LYS A 164 -3.37 -9.34 -21.00
C LYS A 164 -4.54 -9.93 -20.19
N LYS A 165 -5.72 -9.28 -20.12
CA LYS A 165 -6.90 -9.81 -19.37
C LYS A 165 -6.51 -10.32 -17.97
N HIS A 166 -5.84 -9.49 -17.19
CA HIS A 166 -5.43 -9.82 -15.82
C HIS A 166 -6.65 -10.12 -14.94
N ILE A 167 -6.42 -10.93 -13.90
CA ILE A 167 -7.42 -11.28 -12.90
C ILE A 167 -7.03 -10.61 -11.58
N ILE A 168 -7.84 -9.66 -11.13
CA ILE A 168 -7.66 -9.02 -9.82
C ILE A 168 -8.32 -9.88 -8.74
N VAL A 169 -7.54 -10.31 -7.76
CA VAL A 169 -7.99 -11.01 -6.57
C VAL A 169 -8.05 -10.01 -5.42
N MET A 170 -9.23 -9.83 -4.84
CA MET A 170 -9.47 -8.85 -3.79
C MET A 170 -10.34 -9.41 -2.67
N ASP A 171 -10.26 -8.81 -1.50
CA ASP A 171 -11.09 -9.19 -0.38
C ASP A 171 -12.54 -8.66 -0.53
N ARG A 172 -13.40 -9.06 0.41
CA ARG A 172 -14.81 -8.63 0.44
C ARG A 172 -15.03 -7.15 0.69
N PHE A 173 -14.03 -6.39 1.12
CA PHE A 173 -14.15 -4.95 1.34
C PHE A 173 -14.31 -4.23 0.00
N TYR A 174 -13.66 -4.71 -1.05
CA TYR A 174 -13.71 -4.12 -2.39
C TYR A 174 -14.86 -4.64 -3.27
N THR A 175 -15.29 -5.89 -3.11
CA THR A 175 -16.22 -6.53 -4.05
C THR A 175 -17.61 -5.88 -4.09
N SER A 176 -18.13 -5.68 -5.31
CA SER A 176 -19.54 -5.41 -5.58
C SER A 176 -19.89 -5.82 -7.02
N THR A 177 -21.18 -6.11 -7.29
CA THR A 177 -21.65 -6.51 -8.63
C THR A 177 -21.36 -5.43 -9.67
N LYS A 178 -21.63 -4.16 -9.34
CA LYS A 178 -21.36 -3.02 -10.22
C LYS A 178 -19.87 -2.84 -10.52
N LEU A 179 -19.00 -3.03 -9.52
CA LEU A 179 -17.55 -2.95 -9.74
C LEU A 179 -17.08 -4.03 -10.71
N PHE A 180 -17.53 -5.27 -10.54
CA PHE A 180 -17.09 -6.37 -11.40
C PHE A 180 -17.59 -6.21 -12.83
N GLU A 181 -18.81 -5.71 -13.01
CA GLU A 181 -19.33 -5.35 -14.33
C GLU A 181 -18.51 -4.23 -14.99
N TYR A 182 -18.19 -3.17 -14.25
CA TYR A 182 -17.36 -2.07 -14.74
C TYR A 182 -15.96 -2.54 -15.13
N MET A 183 -15.31 -3.34 -14.27
CA MET A 183 -14.00 -3.90 -14.57
C MET A 183 -14.00 -4.76 -15.83
N TYR A 184 -15.04 -5.56 -16.03
CA TYR A 184 -15.15 -6.42 -17.21
C TYR A 184 -15.42 -5.63 -18.49
N ARG A 185 -16.38 -4.71 -18.45
CA ARG A 185 -16.85 -4.00 -19.66
C ARG A 185 -15.97 -2.81 -20.04
N GLU A 186 -15.53 -2.03 -19.07
CA GLU A 186 -14.84 -0.76 -19.31
C GLU A 186 -13.32 -0.90 -19.22
N MET A 187 -12.82 -1.84 -18.41
CA MET A 187 -11.37 -2.03 -18.21
C MET A 187 -10.83 -3.30 -18.88
N GLU A 188 -11.68 -4.17 -19.42
CA GLU A 188 -11.31 -5.48 -19.97
C GLU A 188 -10.51 -6.36 -18.99
N MET A 189 -10.81 -6.24 -17.70
CA MET A 189 -10.18 -6.99 -16.61
C MET A 189 -11.17 -7.93 -15.92
N HIS A 190 -10.67 -9.06 -15.45
CA HIS A 190 -11.45 -9.97 -14.62
C HIS A 190 -11.20 -9.68 -13.15
N ALA A 191 -12.18 -9.97 -12.30
CA ALA A 191 -12.06 -9.82 -10.86
C ALA A 191 -12.65 -11.03 -10.14
N VAL A 192 -12.01 -11.41 -9.03
CA VAL A 192 -12.41 -12.48 -8.14
C VAL A 192 -12.28 -12.00 -6.71
N GLY A 193 -13.27 -12.29 -5.89
CA GLY A 193 -13.22 -11.96 -4.47
C GLY A 193 -14.36 -12.59 -3.70
N THR A 194 -14.21 -12.64 -2.39
CA THR A 194 -15.31 -13.03 -1.51
C THR A 194 -16.31 -11.88 -1.43
N THR A 195 -17.61 -12.15 -1.28
CA THR A 195 -18.61 -11.10 -1.10
C THR A 195 -19.43 -11.33 0.18
N ILE A 196 -20.16 -10.31 0.63
CA ILE A 196 -21.04 -10.39 1.80
C ILE A 196 -22.48 -10.45 1.30
N MET A 197 -23.28 -11.36 1.84
CA MET A 197 -24.68 -11.58 1.42
C MET A 197 -25.57 -10.32 1.53
N ASN A 198 -25.20 -9.39 2.40
CA ASN A 198 -25.92 -8.12 2.60
C ASN A 198 -25.45 -7.01 1.64
N ARG A 199 -24.57 -7.30 0.67
CA ARG A 199 -24.20 -6.33 -0.37
C ARG A 199 -25.42 -6.01 -1.23
N LYS A 200 -25.52 -4.75 -1.64
CA LYS A 200 -26.54 -4.32 -2.62
C LYS A 200 -26.38 -5.12 -3.91
N PHE A 201 -27.48 -5.61 -4.47
CA PHE A 201 -27.52 -6.46 -5.67
C PHE A 201 -26.90 -7.86 -5.51
N PHE A 202 -26.76 -8.36 -4.28
CA PHE A 202 -26.48 -9.77 -4.06
C PHE A 202 -27.75 -10.60 -4.37
N PRO A 203 -27.68 -11.63 -5.23
CA PRO A 203 -28.85 -12.43 -5.64
C PRO A 203 -29.57 -13.05 -4.43
N ASP A 204 -30.89 -12.92 -4.38
CA ASP A 204 -31.70 -13.40 -3.26
C ASP A 204 -31.69 -14.94 -3.20
N GLU A 205 -31.62 -15.59 -4.36
CA GLU A 205 -31.57 -17.04 -4.52
C GLU A 205 -30.32 -17.65 -3.85
N LEU A 206 -29.24 -16.88 -3.74
CA LEU A 206 -27.98 -17.31 -3.12
C LEU A 206 -27.95 -17.05 -1.60
N LYS A 207 -28.94 -16.36 -1.03
CA LYS A 207 -28.99 -16.07 0.42
C LYS A 207 -29.45 -17.27 1.23
N GLU A 208 -30.20 -18.19 0.62
CA GLU A 208 -30.85 -19.32 1.32
C GLU A 208 -30.01 -20.60 1.42
N THR A 209 -28.75 -20.60 0.95
CA THR A 209 -27.90 -21.79 1.09
C THR A 209 -27.59 -22.05 2.57
N LYS A 210 -28.24 -23.07 3.15
CA LYS A 210 -27.95 -23.60 4.48
C LYS A 210 -26.44 -23.81 4.61
N ARG A 211 -25.79 -23.05 5.51
CA ARG A 211 -24.37 -23.21 5.82
C ARG A 211 -24.09 -24.68 6.15
N HIS A 212 -23.40 -25.40 5.27
CA HIS A 212 -22.49 -26.44 5.76
C HIS A 212 -21.42 -25.71 6.57
N LYS A 213 -21.64 -25.59 7.88
CA LYS A 213 -20.65 -25.05 8.83
C LYS A 213 -19.41 -25.96 8.79
N LYS A 214 -18.50 -25.72 7.85
CA LYS A 214 -17.08 -25.97 8.09
C LYS A 214 -16.52 -24.69 8.67
N THR A 215 -16.38 -24.66 9.99
CA THR A 215 -15.42 -23.80 10.66
C THR A 215 -14.03 -24.19 10.15
N MET A 216 -13.62 -23.60 9.03
CA MET A 216 -12.20 -23.53 8.72
C MET A 216 -11.60 -22.50 9.67
N ASN A 217 -10.57 -22.90 10.41
CA ASN A 217 -9.78 -21.93 11.15
C ASN A 217 -9.16 -20.95 10.15
N ARG A 218 -9.12 -19.67 10.51
CA ARG A 218 -8.38 -18.68 9.72
C ARG A 218 -6.89 -18.98 9.85
N GLY A 219 -6.26 -19.41 8.77
CA GLY A 219 -4.81 -19.52 8.67
C GLY A 219 -4.21 -20.91 8.91
N ASP A 220 -4.95 -21.98 8.59
CA ASP A 220 -4.36 -23.30 8.35
C ASP A 220 -3.97 -23.45 6.86
#